data_AF-A0A3E0LZM9-F1
#
_entry.id   AF-A0A3E0LZM9-F1
#
_cell.length_a   1.000
_cell.length_b   1.000
_cell.length_c   1.000
_cell.angle_alpha   90.00
_cell.angle_beta   90.00
_cell.angle_gamma   90.00
#
_symmetry.space_group_name_H-M   'P 1'
#
loop_
_entity.id
_entity.type
_entity.pdbx_description
1 polymer ?
#
loop_
_entity_poly.entity_id
_entity_poly.type
_entity_poly.pdbx_seq_one_letter_code
_entity_poly.pdbx_strand_id
1 'polypeptide(L)'
;MITCPRCQHKVDSQALQCPYCSNILKAYGHPGMTLHQAVTGEFLCETCLYHSDDSCNFPQRPYATSCTLYKNSQIIAEKIPPLPLSRVFKNWCLRNKGLLLLLTLILGSIALAFINSRR
;
A
#
# COMPACT_ATOMS: atom_id res chain seq x y z
N MET A 1 -1.96 -23.15 4.28
CA MET A 1 -3.03 -23.55 3.33
C MET A 1 -3.42 -22.35 2.49
N ILE A 2 -3.57 -22.52 1.18
CA ILE A 2 -4.01 -21.48 0.23
C ILE A 2 -5.23 -21.99 -0.54
N THR A 3 -6.05 -21.09 -1.06
CA THR A 3 -7.18 -21.45 -1.94
C THR A 3 -6.73 -21.40 -3.39
N CYS A 4 -7.00 -22.46 -4.16
CA CYS A 4 -6.69 -22.48 -5.59
C CYS A 4 -7.55 -21.45 -6.34
N PRO A 5 -6.96 -20.53 -7.13
CA PRO A 5 -7.73 -19.52 -7.85
C PRO A 5 -8.60 -20.10 -8.97
N ARG A 6 -8.28 -21.30 -9.47
CA ARG A 6 -9.00 -21.95 -10.57
C ARG A 6 -10.18 -22.80 -10.10
N CYS A 7 -9.99 -23.68 -9.11
CA CYS A 7 -11.02 -24.61 -8.65
C CYS A 7 -11.53 -24.32 -7.23
N GLN A 8 -11.00 -23.29 -6.56
CA GLN A 8 -11.40 -22.85 -5.21
C GLN A 8 -11.24 -23.89 -4.09
N HIS A 9 -10.59 -25.03 -4.35
CA HIS A 9 -10.21 -25.98 -3.31
C HIS A 9 -9.06 -25.45 -2.44
N LYS A 10 -9.05 -25.83 -1.16
CA LYS A 10 -7.92 -25.60 -0.25
C LYS A 10 -6.77 -26.54 -0.61
N VAL A 11 -5.57 -25.98 -0.77
CA VAL A 11 -4.35 -26.68 -1.16
C VAL A 11 -3.22 -26.30 -0.20
N ASP A 12 -2.21 -27.17 -0.11
CA ASP A 12 -0.96 -26.84 0.58
C ASP A 12 -0.28 -25.62 -0.06
N SER A 13 0.19 -24.71 0.79
CA SER A 13 1.02 -23.55 0.41
C SER A 13 2.36 -23.93 -0.26
N GLN A 14 2.84 -25.15 -0.07
CA GLN A 14 4.06 -25.67 -0.69
C GLN A 14 3.80 -26.44 -1.99
N ALA A 15 2.54 -26.69 -2.37
CA ALA A 15 2.23 -27.42 -3.59
C ALA A 15 2.65 -26.62 -4.83
N LEU A 16 3.42 -27.25 -5.72
CA LEU A 16 3.80 -26.67 -7.01
C LEU A 16 2.59 -26.57 -7.96
N GLN A 17 1.69 -27.54 -7.88
CA GLN A 17 0.47 -27.65 -8.67
C GLN A 17 -0.72 -28.04 -7.77
N CYS A 18 -1.92 -27.64 -8.16
CA CYS A 18 -3.15 -28.04 -7.49
C CYS A 18 -3.42 -29.54 -7.74
N PRO A 19 -3.62 -30.37 -6.71
CA PRO A 19 -3.88 -31.80 -6.90
C PRO A 19 -5.26 -32.10 -7.51
N TYR A 20 -6.17 -31.12 -7.52
CA TYR A 20 -7.55 -31.31 -8.00
C TYR A 20 -7.76 -30.87 -9.45
N CYS A 21 -7.04 -29.85 -9.91
CA CYS A 21 -7.21 -29.29 -11.25
C CYS A 21 -5.90 -29.12 -12.03
N SER A 22 -4.78 -29.59 -11.48
CA SER A 22 -3.43 -29.50 -12.04
C SER A 22 -2.95 -28.07 -12.35
N ASN A 23 -3.61 -27.05 -11.79
CA ASN A 23 -3.22 -25.66 -11.98
C ASN A 23 -1.87 -25.38 -11.33
N ILE A 24 -0.96 -24.73 -12.05
CA ILE A 24 0.36 -24.37 -11.52
C ILE A 24 0.19 -23.26 -10.48
N LEU A 25 0.71 -23.45 -9.27
CA LEU A 25 0.57 -22.51 -8.14
C LEU A 25 1.88 -21.76 -7.81
N LYS A 26 3.01 -22.21 -8.37
CA LYS A 26 4.34 -21.66 -8.14
C LYS A 26 5.02 -21.34 -9.46
N ALA A 27 5.68 -20.20 -9.53
CA ALA A 27 6.34 -19.78 -10.76
C ALA A 27 7.58 -20.63 -10.99
N TYR A 28 7.77 -21.05 -12.25
CA TYR A 28 8.95 -21.82 -12.68
C TYR A 28 9.23 -23.10 -11.86
N GLY A 29 8.23 -23.63 -11.14
CA GLY A 29 8.39 -24.82 -10.31
C GLY A 29 9.22 -24.63 -9.03
N HIS A 30 9.50 -23.39 -8.61
CA HIS A 30 10.28 -23.12 -7.40
C HIS A 30 9.39 -22.81 -6.19
N PRO A 31 9.56 -23.50 -5.04
CA PRO A 31 8.68 -23.32 -3.87
C PRO A 31 8.72 -21.91 -3.28
N GLY A 32 9.86 -21.21 -3.43
CA GLY A 32 10.09 -19.86 -2.94
C GLY A 32 9.52 -18.73 -3.80
N MET A 33 9.04 -19.00 -5.03
CA MET A 33 8.45 -17.97 -5.89
C MET A 33 6.93 -18.08 -5.93
N THR A 34 6.26 -17.11 -5.33
CA THR A 34 4.81 -16.99 -5.37
C THR A 34 4.35 -16.63 -6.78
N LEU A 35 3.39 -17.38 -7.31
CA LEU A 35 2.70 -17.05 -8.55
C LEU A 35 1.31 -16.52 -8.20
N HIS A 36 1.12 -15.21 -8.33
CA HIS A 36 -0.21 -14.62 -8.21
C HIS A 36 -0.98 -14.89 -9.50
N GLN A 37 -2.26 -15.20 -9.36
CA GLN A 37 -3.15 -15.50 -10.47
C GLN A 37 -4.48 -14.81 -10.22
N ALA A 38 -5.02 -14.22 -11.29
CA ALA A 38 -6.36 -13.66 -11.27
C ALA A 38 -7.39 -14.78 -11.15
N VAL A 39 -8.59 -14.40 -10.70
CA VAL A 39 -9.78 -15.24 -10.83
C VAL A 39 -10.13 -15.31 -12.33
N THR A 40 -10.83 -16.38 -12.72
CA THR A 40 -11.21 -16.58 -14.12
C THR A 40 -12.03 -15.40 -14.64
N GLY A 41 -11.55 -14.75 -15.71
CA GLY A 41 -12.21 -13.62 -16.36
C GLY A 41 -11.67 -12.24 -15.96
N GLU A 42 -10.73 -12.16 -15.02
CA GLU A 42 -10.14 -10.91 -14.56
C GLU A 42 -8.65 -10.80 -14.90
N PHE A 43 -8.10 -9.58 -14.83
CA PHE A 43 -6.67 -9.31 -15.02
C PHE A 43 -6.05 -8.77 -13.73
N LEU A 44 -4.88 -9.28 -13.36
CA LEU A 44 -4.16 -8.82 -12.16
C LEU A 44 -3.75 -7.35 -12.26
N CYS A 45 -3.49 -6.85 -13.47
CA CYS A 45 -3.02 -5.48 -13.65
C CYS A 45 -4.04 -4.43 -13.17
N GLU A 46 -5.34 -4.71 -13.23
CA GLU A 46 -6.40 -3.77 -12.83
C GLU A 46 -6.30 -3.33 -11.37
N THR A 47 -5.82 -4.21 -10.50
CA THR A 47 -5.66 -3.96 -9.05
C THR A 47 -4.18 -3.85 -8.63
N CYS A 48 -3.27 -3.82 -9.58
CA CYS A 48 -1.83 -3.80 -9.33
C CYS A 48 -1.31 -2.39 -9.04
N LEU A 49 -0.57 -2.23 -7.94
CA LEU A 49 0.10 -0.98 -7.56
C LEU A 49 1.01 -0.47 -8.69
N TYR A 50 1.84 -1.34 -9.26
CA TYR A 50 2.80 -0.96 -10.30
C TYR A 50 2.12 -0.59 -11.64
N HIS A 51 0.89 -1.05 -11.84
CA HIS A 51 0.12 -0.63 -13.00
C HIS A 51 -0.45 0.78 -12.79
N SER A 52 -0.91 1.08 -11.56
CA SER A 52 -1.50 2.37 -11.22
C SER A 52 -0.50 3.54 -11.20
N ASP A 53 0.78 3.28 -10.95
CA ASP A 53 1.86 4.30 -10.96
C ASP A 53 2.69 4.26 -12.26
N ASP A 54 2.24 3.52 -13.27
CA ASP A 54 2.91 3.28 -14.55
C ASP A 54 4.33 2.68 -14.50
N SER A 55 4.82 2.25 -13.33
CA SER A 55 6.16 1.69 -13.18
C SER A 55 6.31 0.23 -13.64
N CYS A 56 5.19 -0.45 -13.94
CA CYS A 56 5.19 -1.85 -14.33
C CYS A 56 5.72 -2.07 -15.76
N ASN A 57 6.83 -2.81 -15.86
CA ASN A 57 7.44 -3.27 -17.12
C ASN A 57 7.15 -4.74 -17.44
N PHE A 58 6.09 -5.33 -16.85
CA PHE A 58 5.77 -6.74 -17.09
C PHE A 58 5.26 -6.93 -18.53
N PRO A 59 5.82 -7.85 -19.33
CA PRO A 59 5.50 -7.95 -20.76
C PRO A 59 4.02 -8.22 -21.08
N GLN A 60 3.31 -8.92 -20.19
CA GLN A 60 1.89 -9.24 -20.40
C GLN A 60 0.93 -8.13 -19.94
N ARG A 61 1.45 -6.97 -19.52
CA ARG A 61 0.61 -5.79 -19.21
C ARG A 61 -0.15 -5.36 -20.47
N PRO A 62 -1.45 -4.98 -20.38
CA PRO A 62 -2.32 -4.94 -19.18
C PRO A 62 -3.10 -6.24 -18.92
N TYR A 63 -2.95 -7.27 -19.74
CA TYR A 63 -3.79 -8.48 -19.74
C TYR A 63 -3.21 -9.65 -18.94
N ALA A 64 -2.35 -9.38 -17.96
CA ALA A 64 -1.68 -10.42 -17.19
C ALA A 64 -2.67 -11.13 -16.27
N THR A 65 -2.93 -12.41 -16.53
CA THR A 65 -3.73 -13.29 -15.65
C THR A 65 -2.88 -13.97 -14.59
N SER A 66 -1.55 -13.99 -14.76
CA SER A 66 -0.59 -14.48 -13.77
C SER A 66 0.65 -13.60 -13.71
N CYS A 67 1.18 -13.36 -12.51
CA CYS A 67 2.33 -12.49 -12.31
C CYS A 67 3.05 -12.82 -11.00
N THR A 68 4.38 -12.86 -11.03
CA THR A 68 5.22 -13.03 -9.84
C THR A 68 5.48 -11.71 -9.09
N LEU A 69 5.35 -10.58 -9.80
CA LEU A 69 5.60 -9.23 -9.29
C LEU A 69 4.31 -8.51 -8.84
N TYR A 70 3.16 -9.19 -8.88
CA TYR A 70 1.88 -8.58 -8.54
C TYR A 70 1.86 -8.06 -7.11
N LYS A 71 1.33 -6.85 -6.95
CA LYS A 71 1.15 -6.22 -5.65
C LYS A 71 -0.18 -5.51 -5.61
N ASN A 72 -1.11 -6.00 -4.79
CA ASN A 72 -2.44 -5.42 -4.66
C ASN A 72 -2.36 -4.05 -3.97
N SER A 73 -2.89 -3.01 -4.62
CA SER A 73 -2.93 -1.64 -4.09
C SER A 73 -3.82 -1.51 -2.84
N GLN A 74 -4.92 -2.26 -2.76
CA GLN A 74 -5.91 -2.19 -1.69
C GLN A 74 -5.37 -2.73 -0.35
N ILE A 75 -4.60 -3.82 -0.40
CA ILE A 75 -4.01 -4.45 0.81
C ILE A 75 -3.00 -3.52 1.49
N ILE A 76 -2.31 -2.67 0.72
CA ILE A 76 -1.33 -1.73 1.27
C ILE A 76 -2.03 -0.60 2.03
N ALA A 77 -3.14 -0.09 1.49
CA ALA A 77 -3.92 0.97 2.13
C ALA A 77 -4.50 0.51 3.47
N GLU A 78 -4.97 -0.74 3.57
CA GLU A 78 -5.58 -1.30 4.78
C GLU A 78 -4.56 -1.57 5.90
N LYS A 79 -3.30 -1.86 5.54
CA LYS A 79 -2.24 -2.19 6.51
C LYS A 79 -1.62 -1.00 7.22
N ILE A 80 -2.02 0.23 6.92
CA ILE A 80 -1.51 1.41 7.60
C ILE A 80 -2.40 1.65 8.82
N PRO A 81 -1.99 1.24 10.03
CA PRO A 81 -2.78 1.54 11.22
C PRO A 81 -2.93 3.06 11.34
N PRO A 82 -4.12 3.57 11.72
CA PRO A 82 -4.30 4.99 11.93
C PRO A 82 -3.26 5.46 12.95
N LEU A 83 -2.42 6.42 12.54
CA LEU A 83 -1.40 6.94 13.44
C LEU A 83 -2.09 7.59 14.65
N PRO A 84 -1.59 7.36 15.88
CA PRO A 84 -2.16 8.02 17.05
C PRO A 84 -2.07 9.54 16.89
N LEU A 85 -3.14 10.24 17.26
CA LEU A 85 -3.29 11.69 17.08
C LEU A 85 -2.08 12.48 17.64
N SER A 86 -1.51 12.00 18.75
CA SER A 86 -0.32 12.56 19.39
C SER A 86 0.93 12.51 18.49
N ARG A 87 1.11 11.43 17.71
CA ARG A 87 2.22 11.27 16.77
C ARG A 87 2.02 12.13 15.52
N VAL A 88 0.78 12.25 15.05
CA VAL A 88 0.43 13.17 13.95
C VAL A 88 0.71 14.61 14.36
N PHE A 89 0.24 15.03 15.54
CA PHE A 89 0.48 16.38 16.06
C PHE A 89 1.95 16.66 16.30
N LYS A 90 2.71 15.71 16.86
CA LYS A 90 4.15 15.83 17.06
C LYS A 90 4.90 15.99 15.73
N ASN A 91 4.59 15.18 14.72
CA ASN A 91 5.20 15.30 13.40
C ASN A 91 4.82 16.61 12.69
N TRP A 92 3.57 17.06 12.82
CA TRP A 92 3.12 18.33 12.28
C TRP A 92 3.86 19.50 12.93
N CYS A 93 4.00 19.49 14.26
CA CYS A 93 4.75 20.49 15.01
C CYS A 93 6.24 20.50 14.62
N LEU A 94 6.86 19.31 14.49
CA LEU A 94 8.25 19.15 14.03
C LEU A 94 8.47 19.70 12.61
N ARG A 95 7.53 19.45 11.70
CA ARG A 95 7.60 19.90 10.30
C ARG A 95 7.34 21.40 10.16
N ASN A 96 6.47 21.97 10.98
CA ASN A 96 6.04 23.36 10.90
C ASN A 96 6.67 24.27 11.98
N LYS A 97 7.84 23.91 12.52
CA LYS A 97 8.54 24.69 13.56
C LYS A 97 8.71 26.17 13.21
N GLY A 98 9.09 26.48 11.97
CA GLY A 98 9.25 27.87 11.52
C GLY A 98 7.94 28.66 11.55
N LEU A 99 6.83 28.01 11.21
CA LEU A 99 5.49 28.59 11.21
C LEU A 99 5.02 28.87 12.64
N LEU A 100 5.30 27.94 13.57
CA LEU A 100 5.06 28.15 15.00
C LEU A 100 5.87 29.33 15.56
N LEU A 101 7.14 29.45 15.18
CA LEU A 101 7.99 30.56 15.60
C LEU A 101 7.43 31.91 15.13
N LEU A 102 7.04 31.99 13.85
CA LEU A 102 6.35 33.17 13.31
C LEU A 102 5.08 33.51 14.08
N LEU A 103 4.24 32.51 14.35
CA LEU A 103 2.99 32.69 15.10
C LEU A 103 3.27 33.26 16.51
N THR A 104 4.28 32.75 17.21
CA THR A 104 4.66 33.27 18.54
C THR A 104 5.15 34.71 18.49
N LEU A 105 5.88 35.08 17.44
CA LEU A 105 6.42 36.42 17.27
C LEU A 105 5.30 37.44 16.99
N ILE A 106 4.33 37.05 16.15
CA ILE A 106 3.14 37.85 15.86
C ILE A 106 2.27 38.03 17.11
N LEU A 107 2.02 36.94 17.86
CA LEU A 107 1.25 37.03 19.10
C LEU A 107 1.95 37.91 20.15
N GLY A 108 3.28 37.79 20.25
CA GLY A 108 4.09 38.64 21.13
C GLY A 108 4.00 40.12 20.76
N SER A 109 4.11 40.45 19.48
CA SER A 109 4.01 41.85 19.03
C SER A 109 2.62 42.44 19.26
N ILE A 110 1.57 41.66 19.00
CA ILE A 110 0.19 42.07 19.28
C ILE A 110 -0.01 42.30 20.79
N ALA A 111 0.44 41.38 21.64
CA ALA A 111 0.32 41.52 23.08
C ALA A 111 1.03 42.78 23.61
N LEU A 112 2.25 43.05 23.12
CA LEU A 112 3.00 44.26 23.46
C LEU A 112 2.28 45.53 23.00
N ALA A 113 1.73 45.54 21.79
CA ALA A 113 0.95 46.66 21.28
C ALA A 113 -0.29 46.94 22.14
N PHE A 114 -1.03 45.90 22.54
CA PHE A 114 -2.19 46.04 23.42
C PHE A 114 -1.82 46.56 24.81
N ILE A 115 -0.70 46.12 25.38
CA ILE A 115 -0.21 46.61 26.68
C ILE A 115 0.20 48.08 26.58
N ASN A 116 0.93 48.46 25.53
CA ASN A 116 1.38 49.83 25.33
C ASN A 116 0.22 50.78 24.99
N SER A 117 -0.80 50.31 24.29
CA SER A 117 -1.99 51.12 23.96
C SER A 117 -2.92 51.38 25.16
N ARG A 118 -2.81 50.62 26.25
CA ARG A 118 -3.61 50.79 27.46
C ARG A 118 -2.94 51.66 28.53
N ARG A 119 -1.70 52.10 28.29
CA ARG A 119 -0.91 52.94 29.19
C ARG A 119 -0.94 54.39 28.69
#